data_AF-A0A822D0Y9-F1
#
_entry.id   AF-A0A822D0Y9-F1
#
_cell.length_a   1.000
_cell.length_b   1.000
_cell.length_c   1.000
_cell.angle_alpha   90.00
_cell.angle_beta   90.00
_cell.angle_gamma   90.00
#
_symmetry.space_group_name_H-M   'P 1'
#
loop_
_entity.id
_entity.type
_entity.pdbx_description
1 polymer ?
#
loop_
_entity_poly.entity_id
_entity_poly.type
_entity_poly.pdbx_seq_one_letter_code
_entity_poly.pdbx_strand_id
1 'polypeptide(L)'
;MLIDNSSGVGSNREIFISHATIDSNGRGLIIRDNSYVSIIGIWAASSTIDQVFIDVNTTALLSISGGTIFNGGVYECPKQPDWCNGLTVHSGTFILNGVEIRNNNGRGIWIPNKSVTQYQIISCRIFANGQGLNVTGSSFMITNNVCNSNQLPNTISGTETSIVMNNLGC
;
A
#
# COMPACT_ATOMS: atom_id res chain seq x y z
N MET A 1 1.67 -12.39 7.84
CA MET A 1 0.49 -13.17 7.40
C MET A 1 0.56 -13.36 5.90
N LEU A 2 0.37 -14.59 5.40
CA LEU A 2 0.34 -14.88 3.97
C LEU A 2 -1.07 -15.28 3.55
N ILE A 3 -1.60 -14.60 2.53
CA ILE A 3 -2.81 -14.99 1.81
C ILE A 3 -2.36 -15.55 0.46
N ASP A 4 -2.35 -16.88 0.33
CA ASP A 4 -1.80 -17.58 -0.83
C ASP A 4 -2.88 -18.05 -1.82
N ASN A 5 -2.48 -18.21 -3.09
CA ASN A 5 -3.32 -18.64 -4.19
C ASN A 5 -3.73 -20.12 -4.06
N SER A 6 -4.74 -20.42 -3.25
CA SER A 6 -5.39 -21.73 -3.30
C SER A 6 -6.38 -21.73 -4.46
N SER A 7 -6.31 -22.68 -5.39
CA SER A 7 -7.16 -22.76 -6.59
C SER A 7 -8.67 -22.84 -6.25
N GLY A 8 -9.30 -21.69 -5.99
CA GLY A 8 -10.71 -21.55 -5.66
C GLY A 8 -11.59 -21.61 -6.90
N VAL A 9 -11.59 -22.76 -7.59
CA VAL A 9 -12.42 -22.97 -8.79
C VAL A 9 -13.89 -22.79 -8.42
N GLY A 10 -14.51 -21.69 -8.89
CA GLY A 10 -15.95 -21.46 -8.81
C GLY A 10 -16.47 -20.58 -7.66
N SER A 11 -15.61 -19.98 -6.81
CA SER A 11 -16.06 -19.09 -5.72
C SER A 11 -15.28 -17.79 -5.69
N ASN A 12 -16.00 -16.67 -5.52
CA ASN A 12 -15.42 -15.42 -5.05
C ASN A 12 -14.95 -15.65 -3.61
N ARG A 13 -13.65 -15.57 -3.36
CA ARG A 13 -13.12 -15.67 -2.00
C ARG A 13 -12.99 -14.27 -1.42
N GLU A 14 -13.45 -14.14 -0.19
CA GLU A 14 -13.55 -12.89 0.53
C GLU A 14 -12.83 -13.07 1.86
N ILE A 15 -11.89 -12.19 2.15
CA ILE A 15 -11.07 -12.23 3.35
C ILE A 15 -11.27 -10.91 4.08
N PHE A 16 -11.77 -11.01 5.31
CA PHE A 16 -12.01 -9.87 6.17
C PHE A 16 -11.01 -9.89 7.33
N ILE A 17 -10.23 -8.83 7.44
CA ILE A 17 -9.27 -8.62 8.52
C ILE A 17 -9.73 -7.36 9.28
N SER A 18 -9.93 -7.48 10.58
CA SER A 18 -10.35 -6.33 11.40
C SER A 18 -9.46 -6.20 12.62
N HIS A 19 -9.03 -4.97 12.91
CA HIS A 19 -8.27 -4.59 14.11
C HIS A 19 -7.07 -5.51 14.38
N ALA A 20 -6.32 -5.83 13.33
CA ALA A 20 -5.22 -6.77 13.38
C ALA A 20 -3.86 -6.06 13.49
N THR A 21 -2.98 -6.65 14.30
CA THR A 21 -1.57 -6.24 14.40
C THR A 21 -0.69 -7.23 13.63
N ILE A 22 0.16 -6.69 12.75
CA ILE A 22 1.14 -7.44 11.96
C ILE A 22 2.47 -6.73 12.13
N ASP A 23 3.34 -7.27 12.97
CA ASP A 23 4.57 -6.58 13.41
C ASP A 23 5.78 -7.51 13.30
N SER A 24 6.96 -6.93 13.03
CA SER A 24 8.27 -7.55 13.18
C SER A 24 8.49 -8.78 12.29
N ASN A 25 8.28 -8.62 10.98
CA ASN A 25 8.43 -9.68 9.97
C ASN A 25 9.44 -9.28 8.87
N GLY A 26 9.89 -10.22 8.03
CA GLY A 26 10.59 -9.84 6.80
C GLY A 26 9.69 -9.06 5.84
N ARG A 27 8.45 -9.54 5.66
CA ARG A 27 7.31 -8.84 5.02
C ARG A 27 6.10 -9.05 5.90
N GLY A 28 5.30 -8.01 6.13
CA GLY A 28 4.14 -8.06 7.03
C GLY A 28 2.99 -8.89 6.47
N LEU A 29 2.04 -8.22 5.79
CA LEU A 29 0.94 -8.86 5.07
C LEU A 29 1.31 -9.06 3.61
N ILE A 30 1.23 -10.30 3.13
CA ILE A 30 1.46 -10.65 1.73
C ILE A 30 0.15 -11.16 1.12
N ILE A 31 -0.28 -10.55 0.02
CA ILE A 31 -1.46 -10.95 -0.75
C ILE A 31 -1.00 -11.48 -2.11
N ARG A 32 -1.16 -12.79 -2.32
CA ARG A 32 -0.86 -13.52 -3.58
C ARG A 32 -2.09 -14.15 -4.21
N ASP A 33 -3.24 -13.96 -3.60
CA ASP A 33 -4.50 -14.56 -4.01
C ASP A 33 -5.36 -13.55 -4.78
N ASN A 34 -6.30 -14.02 -5.61
CA ASN A 34 -7.25 -13.18 -6.35
C ASN A 34 -8.53 -12.86 -5.55
N SER A 35 -8.52 -13.08 -4.23
CA SER A 35 -9.63 -12.77 -3.32
C SER A 35 -9.93 -11.27 -3.24
N TYR A 36 -11.17 -10.98 -2.85
CA TYR A 36 -11.54 -9.70 -2.27
C TYR A 36 -10.99 -9.63 -0.85
N VAL A 37 -10.12 -8.67 -0.56
CA VAL A 37 -9.53 -8.51 0.77
C VAL A 37 -10.00 -7.19 1.35
N SER A 38 -10.75 -7.24 2.44
CA SER A 38 -11.19 -6.05 3.18
C SER A 38 -10.50 -6.00 4.53
N ILE A 39 -9.85 -4.87 4.82
CA ILE A 39 -9.06 -4.64 6.01
C ILE A 39 -9.59 -3.37 6.69
N ILE A 40 -9.94 -3.48 7.97
CA ILE A 40 -10.36 -2.33 8.78
C ILE A 40 -9.46 -2.20 10.00
N GLY A 41 -8.83 -1.05 10.18
CA GLY A 41 -8.03 -0.74 11.37
C GLY A 41 -6.78 -1.60 11.52
N ILE A 42 -5.95 -1.73 10.48
CA ILE A 42 -4.70 -2.51 10.55
C ILE A 42 -3.60 -1.76 11.30
N TRP A 43 -2.76 -2.49 12.04
CA TRP A 43 -1.49 -2.01 12.57
C TRP A 43 -0.36 -2.84 11.96
N ALA A 44 0.21 -2.37 10.85
CA ALA A 44 1.28 -3.06 10.12
C ALA A 44 2.62 -2.35 10.36
N ALA A 45 3.56 -3.02 11.02
CA ALA A 45 4.73 -2.37 11.61
C ALA A 45 6.03 -3.16 11.46
N SER A 46 7.14 -2.41 11.45
CA SER A 46 8.51 -2.90 11.69
C SER A 46 8.96 -4.06 10.81
N SER A 47 8.36 -4.23 9.62
CA SER A 47 8.82 -5.23 8.65
C SER A 47 10.01 -4.73 7.84
N THR A 48 10.95 -5.61 7.49
CA THR A 48 12.19 -5.25 6.78
C THR A 48 11.94 -4.78 5.35
N ILE A 49 11.08 -5.48 4.59
CA ILE A 49 10.89 -5.23 3.16
C ILE A 49 9.62 -4.41 2.88
N ASP A 50 8.45 -4.94 3.22
CA ASP A 50 7.16 -4.26 3.02
C ASP A 50 6.26 -4.55 4.21
N GLN A 51 5.50 -3.57 4.70
CA GLN A 51 4.50 -3.83 5.74
C GLN A 51 3.26 -4.52 5.15
N VAL A 52 2.84 -4.06 3.97
CA VAL A 52 1.78 -4.66 3.17
C VAL A 52 2.26 -4.78 1.73
N PHE A 53 2.12 -5.98 1.16
CA PHE A 53 2.58 -6.30 -0.18
C PHE A 53 1.51 -7.04 -0.96
N ILE A 54 1.24 -6.54 -2.17
CA ILE A 54 0.40 -7.20 -3.18
C ILE A 54 1.30 -7.64 -4.32
N ASP A 55 1.28 -8.94 -4.61
CA ASP A 55 2.18 -9.60 -5.56
C ASP A 55 1.93 -9.18 -7.03
N VAL A 56 2.83 -9.55 -7.94
CA VAL A 56 2.72 -9.26 -9.38
C VAL A 56 1.70 -10.14 -10.09
N ASN A 57 1.44 -11.34 -9.56
CA ASN A 57 0.61 -12.36 -10.21
C ASN A 57 -0.79 -12.48 -9.60
N THR A 58 -1.38 -11.35 -9.17
CA THR A 58 -2.74 -11.31 -8.62
C THR A 58 -3.62 -10.30 -9.34
N THR A 59 -4.93 -10.47 -9.23
CA THR A 59 -5.94 -9.47 -9.60
C THR A 59 -6.74 -9.04 -8.37
N ALA A 60 -6.13 -9.13 -7.18
CA ALA A 60 -6.78 -8.83 -5.90
C ALA A 60 -7.49 -7.48 -5.94
N LEU A 61 -8.67 -7.44 -5.33
CA LEU A 61 -9.37 -6.21 -4.98
C LEU A 61 -9.18 -5.99 -3.48
N LEU A 62 -8.30 -5.04 -3.14
CA LEU A 62 -7.98 -4.72 -1.75
C LEU A 62 -8.72 -3.45 -1.31
N SER A 63 -9.35 -3.49 -0.14
CA SER A 63 -9.84 -2.30 0.54
C SER A 63 -9.22 -2.22 1.92
N ILE A 64 -8.49 -1.14 2.23
CA ILE A 64 -8.00 -0.85 3.57
C ILE A 64 -8.64 0.45 4.06
N SER A 65 -9.35 0.37 5.18
CA SER A 65 -9.95 1.53 5.83
C SER A 65 -9.45 1.70 7.27
N GLY A 66 -8.82 2.84 7.54
CA GLY A 66 -8.25 3.15 8.86
C GLY A 66 -7.04 2.29 9.24
N GLY A 67 -6.41 2.67 10.36
CA GLY A 67 -5.22 2.01 10.88
C GLY A 67 -3.92 2.75 10.52
N THR A 68 -2.80 2.05 10.75
CA THR A 68 -1.43 2.59 10.62
C THR A 68 -0.51 1.57 9.95
N ILE A 69 0.23 2.03 8.94
CA ILE A 69 1.28 1.28 8.24
C ILE A 69 2.60 2.03 8.43
N PHE A 70 3.55 1.49 9.20
CA PHE A 70 4.67 2.31 9.67
C PHE A 70 5.95 1.57 10.02
N ASN A 71 7.02 2.35 10.25
CA ASN A 71 8.31 1.89 10.75
C ASN A 71 8.98 0.81 9.86
N GLY A 72 8.72 0.82 8.55
CA GLY A 72 9.40 -0.07 7.63
C GLY A 72 10.91 0.07 7.66
N GLY A 73 11.60 -1.05 7.90
CA GLY A 73 13.05 -1.13 8.01
C GLY A 73 13.65 -0.38 9.21
N VAL A 74 12.90 -0.17 10.30
CA VAL A 74 13.39 0.59 11.49
C VAL A 74 14.62 -0.02 12.15
N TYR A 75 14.71 -1.37 12.19
CA TYR A 75 15.86 -2.07 12.76
C TYR A 75 16.94 -2.37 11.71
N GLU A 76 16.50 -2.69 10.51
CA GLU A 76 17.34 -2.95 9.36
C GLU A 76 16.62 -2.47 8.11
N CYS A 77 17.20 -1.47 7.44
CA CYS A 77 16.84 -1.16 6.08
C CYS A 77 18.10 -1.36 5.24
N PRO A 78 18.28 -2.52 4.60
CA PRO A 78 19.38 -2.73 3.67
C PRO A 78 19.41 -1.58 2.66
N LYS A 79 20.60 -1.16 2.22
CA LYS A 79 20.76 -0.18 1.13
C LYS A 79 20.35 -0.75 -0.24
N GLN A 80 19.40 -1.69 -0.24
CA GLN A 80 18.80 -2.20 -1.44
C GLN A 80 17.74 -1.21 -1.90
N PRO A 81 17.71 -0.86 -3.20
CA PRO A 81 16.58 -0.14 -3.74
C PRO A 81 15.31 -0.95 -3.46
N ASP A 82 14.20 -0.25 -3.28
CA ASP A 82 12.87 -0.86 -3.26
C ASP A 82 12.49 -1.68 -2.02
N TRP A 83 13.21 -1.51 -0.93
CA TRP A 83 12.90 -2.11 0.37
C TRP A 83 12.34 -1.08 1.36
N CYS A 84 11.90 -1.59 2.51
CA CYS A 84 11.43 -0.82 3.66
C CYS A 84 10.20 0.05 3.37
N ASN A 85 9.32 -0.42 2.48
CA ASN A 85 8.12 0.31 2.11
C ASN A 85 6.98 0.07 3.11
N GLY A 86 6.05 1.02 3.18
CA GLY A 86 4.78 0.86 3.86
C GLY A 86 3.90 -0.13 3.08
N LEU A 87 3.33 0.35 1.98
CA LEU A 87 2.48 -0.41 1.07
C LEU A 87 3.13 -0.52 -0.31
N THR A 88 3.29 -1.74 -0.80
CA THR A 88 3.72 -2.01 -2.18
C THR A 88 2.63 -2.75 -2.95
N VAL A 89 2.21 -2.21 -4.11
CA VAL A 89 1.17 -2.80 -4.95
C VAL A 89 1.67 -3.03 -6.37
N HIS A 90 1.79 -4.29 -6.79
CA HIS A 90 2.25 -4.63 -8.13
C HIS A 90 1.14 -4.91 -9.15
N SER A 91 -0.06 -5.26 -8.70
CA SER A 91 -1.17 -5.66 -9.59
C SER A 91 -2.53 -5.46 -8.91
N GLY A 92 -3.60 -5.57 -9.71
CA GLY A 92 -4.98 -5.48 -9.24
C GLY A 92 -5.51 -4.05 -9.08
N THR A 93 -6.49 -3.90 -8.19
CA THR A 93 -7.10 -2.61 -7.81
C THR A 93 -7.15 -2.52 -6.29
N PHE A 94 -7.12 -1.29 -5.76
CA PHE A 94 -7.24 -1.11 -4.33
C PHE A 94 -7.89 0.22 -3.94
N ILE A 95 -8.45 0.26 -2.73
CA ILE A 95 -8.92 1.47 -2.08
C ILE A 95 -8.18 1.59 -0.75
N LEU A 96 -7.54 2.74 -0.54
CA LEU A 96 -6.93 3.12 0.72
C LEU A 96 -7.68 4.34 1.26
N ASN A 97 -8.34 4.20 2.41
CA ASN A 97 -9.17 5.26 2.99
C ASN A 97 -8.83 5.52 4.46
N GLY A 98 -8.43 6.74 4.80
CA GLY A 98 -8.25 7.12 6.20
C GLY A 98 -7.06 6.45 6.90
N VAL A 99 -6.06 5.97 6.15
CA VAL A 99 -4.92 5.25 6.69
C VAL A 99 -3.77 6.21 6.99
N GLU A 100 -3.09 5.99 8.12
CA GLU A 100 -1.84 6.67 8.45
C GLU A 100 -0.65 5.84 7.93
N ILE A 101 0.18 6.42 7.06
CA ILE A 101 1.36 5.76 6.49
C ILE A 101 2.60 6.59 6.80
N ARG A 102 3.44 6.10 7.71
CA ARG A 102 4.51 6.94 8.25
C ARG A 102 5.80 6.24 8.62
N ASN A 103 6.89 7.00 8.70
CA ASN A 103 8.17 6.53 9.22
C ASN A 103 8.70 5.27 8.53
N ASN A 104 8.33 5.02 7.27
CA ASN A 104 8.91 3.94 6.49
C ASN A 104 10.23 4.46 5.88
N ASN A 105 11.34 3.75 6.11
CA ASN A 105 12.64 4.18 5.59
C ASN A 105 12.68 4.20 4.05
N GLY A 106 11.85 3.39 3.40
CA GLY A 106 11.58 3.42 1.95
C GLY A 106 10.41 4.33 1.59
N ARG A 107 9.50 3.85 0.75
CA ARG A 107 8.30 4.62 0.35
C ARG A 107 7.15 4.38 1.32
N GLY A 108 6.28 5.37 1.50
CA GLY A 108 4.99 5.18 2.15
C GLY A 108 4.09 4.28 1.29
N ILE A 109 3.83 4.71 0.06
CA ILE A 109 3.09 3.93 -0.94
C ILE A 109 3.93 3.81 -2.20
N TRP A 110 4.12 2.58 -2.67
CA TRP A 110 4.85 2.28 -3.90
C TRP A 110 4.00 1.44 -4.85
N ILE A 111 3.81 1.96 -6.07
CA ILE A 111 3.15 1.27 -7.16
C ILE A 111 4.12 1.29 -8.34
N PRO A 112 4.98 0.26 -8.49
CA PRO A 112 6.00 0.25 -9.54
C PRO A 112 5.47 -0.11 -10.93
N ASN A 113 4.32 -0.77 -11.01
CA ASN A 113 3.83 -1.37 -12.25
C ASN A 113 2.58 -0.68 -12.79
N LYS A 114 2.53 -0.48 -14.12
CA LYS A 114 1.37 0.11 -14.81
C LYS A 114 0.14 -0.80 -14.86
N SER A 115 0.27 -2.06 -14.44
CA SER A 115 -0.82 -3.04 -14.34
C SER A 115 -1.80 -2.76 -13.21
N VAL A 116 -1.48 -1.84 -12.30
CA VAL A 116 -2.40 -1.41 -11.23
C VAL A 116 -3.35 -0.37 -11.80
N THR A 117 -4.66 -0.63 -11.69
CA THR A 117 -5.69 0.20 -12.32
C THR A 117 -6.85 0.44 -11.37
N GLN A 118 -7.63 1.49 -11.61
CA GLN A 118 -8.90 1.75 -10.90
C GLN A 118 -8.74 1.87 -9.38
N TYR A 119 -7.62 2.41 -8.90
CA TYR A 119 -7.33 2.49 -7.47
C TYR A 119 -7.61 3.86 -6.88
N GLN A 120 -7.77 3.92 -5.56
CA GLN A 120 -8.10 5.13 -4.82
C GLN A 120 -7.22 5.28 -3.58
N ILE A 121 -6.66 6.47 -3.37
CA ILE A 121 -5.94 6.87 -2.15
C ILE A 121 -6.63 8.12 -1.61
N ILE A 122 -7.40 7.96 -0.53
CA ILE A 122 -8.34 8.96 -0.04
C ILE A 122 -8.12 9.21 1.45
N SER A 123 -8.12 10.48 1.86
CA SER A 123 -8.14 10.88 3.27
C SER A 123 -7.02 10.27 4.12
N CYS A 124 -5.87 9.96 3.51
CA CYS A 124 -4.72 9.38 4.20
C CYS A 124 -3.78 10.45 4.75
N ARG A 125 -3.03 10.10 5.80
CA ARG A 125 -1.90 10.90 6.31
C ARG A 125 -0.61 10.18 6.00
N ILE A 126 0.23 10.75 5.13
CA ILE A 126 1.39 10.08 4.53
C ILE A 126 2.66 10.88 4.82
N PHE A 127 3.42 10.50 5.84
CA PHE A 127 4.45 11.41 6.36
C PHE A 127 5.71 10.77 6.92
N ALA A 128 6.80 11.53 6.93
CA ALA A 128 8.08 11.08 7.47
C ALA A 128 8.60 9.76 6.86
N ASN A 129 8.20 9.45 5.63
CA ASN A 129 8.75 8.32 4.87
C ASN A 129 9.99 8.78 4.07
N GLY A 130 10.83 7.85 3.62
CA GLY A 130 11.88 8.13 2.64
C GLY A 130 11.30 8.79 1.38
N GLN A 131 10.13 8.35 0.92
CA GLN A 131 9.30 9.04 -0.07
C GLN A 131 7.83 8.80 0.26
N GLY A 132 6.96 9.81 0.13
CA GLY A 132 5.53 9.65 0.46
C GLY A 132 4.82 8.71 -0.52
N LEU A 133 4.71 9.17 -1.76
CA LEU A 133 4.07 8.48 -2.89
C LEU A 133 5.07 8.27 -4.02
N ASN A 134 5.20 7.05 -4.49
CA ASN A 134 5.79 6.73 -5.79
C ASN A 134 4.83 5.82 -6.54
N VAL A 135 3.94 6.42 -7.31
CA VAL A 135 2.76 5.74 -7.85
C VAL A 135 2.69 5.85 -9.38
N THR A 136 2.33 4.73 -10.01
CA THR A 136 2.03 4.61 -11.43
C THR A 136 0.71 3.86 -11.63
N GLY A 137 0.25 3.72 -12.88
CA GLY A 137 -0.97 2.99 -13.21
C GLY A 137 -1.93 3.82 -14.07
N SER A 138 -3.20 3.46 -14.04
CA SER A 138 -4.26 4.14 -14.79
C SER A 138 -5.59 4.21 -14.02
N SER A 139 -6.42 5.18 -14.40
CA SER A 139 -7.79 5.36 -13.88
C SER A 139 -7.88 5.47 -12.36
N PHE A 140 -6.97 6.21 -11.74
CA PHE A 140 -6.91 6.32 -10.28
C PHE A 140 -7.41 7.67 -9.75
N MET A 141 -7.72 7.70 -8.46
CA MET A 141 -8.02 8.92 -7.71
C MET A 141 -7.11 9.06 -6.48
N ILE A 142 -6.45 10.21 -6.34
CA ILE A 142 -5.68 10.57 -5.15
C ILE A 142 -6.25 11.89 -4.63
N THR A 143 -6.99 11.86 -3.52
CA THR A 143 -7.65 13.07 -3.01
C THR A 143 -7.76 13.15 -1.48
N ASN A 144 -7.81 14.38 -0.97
CA ASN A 144 -7.97 14.69 0.45
C ASN A 144 -6.86 14.11 1.34
N ASN A 145 -5.67 13.86 0.78
CA ASN A 145 -4.54 13.35 1.55
C ASN A 145 -3.69 14.49 2.12
N VAL A 146 -3.00 14.20 3.22
CA VAL A 146 -1.95 15.06 3.77
C VAL A 146 -0.62 14.35 3.61
N CYS A 147 0.28 14.91 2.82
CA CYS A 147 1.66 14.45 2.70
C CYS A 147 2.61 15.51 3.28
N ASN A 148 3.39 15.16 4.29
CA ASN A 148 4.35 16.08 4.89
C ASN A 148 5.62 15.37 5.37
N SER A 149 6.72 16.12 5.47
CA SER A 149 7.97 15.62 6.06
C SER A 149 8.57 14.37 5.40
N ASN A 150 8.15 13.99 4.19
CA ASN A 150 8.78 12.91 3.44
C ASN A 150 10.13 13.39 2.87
N GLN A 151 11.14 12.53 2.85
CA GLN A 151 12.52 12.94 2.52
C GLN A 151 12.70 13.25 1.03
N LEU A 152 11.95 12.57 0.16
CA LEU A 152 11.93 12.77 -1.28
C LEU A 152 10.56 13.28 -1.76
N PRO A 153 10.51 14.07 -2.84
CA PRO A 153 9.27 14.47 -3.49
C PRO A 153 8.44 13.27 -3.95
N ASN A 154 7.12 13.45 -4.04
CA ASN A 154 6.25 12.44 -4.61
C ASN A 154 6.47 12.30 -6.12
N THR A 155 6.33 11.07 -6.62
CA THR A 155 6.26 10.78 -8.06
C THR A 155 4.90 10.19 -8.34
N ILE A 156 4.04 10.95 -9.05
CA ILE A 156 2.72 10.49 -9.46
C ILE A 156 2.70 10.48 -10.98
N SER A 157 2.59 9.29 -11.56
CA SER A 157 2.54 9.09 -13.01
C SER A 157 1.24 8.37 -13.37
N GLY A 158 0.57 8.78 -14.44
CA GLY A 158 -0.70 8.19 -14.83
C GLY A 158 -1.05 8.49 -16.28
N THR A 159 -1.97 7.70 -16.83
CA THR A 159 -2.61 7.96 -18.13
C THR A 159 -3.85 8.85 -17.96
N GLU A 160 -4.42 9.29 -19.09
CA GLU A 160 -5.41 10.36 -19.28
C GLU A 160 -6.69 10.35 -18.42
N THR A 161 -6.94 9.33 -17.59
CA THR A 161 -8.18 9.17 -16.79
C THR A 161 -7.94 9.24 -15.27
N SER A 162 -6.88 9.91 -14.82
CA SER A 162 -6.49 9.96 -13.41
C SER A 162 -6.77 11.32 -12.77
N ILE A 163 -7.23 11.33 -11.53
CA ILE A 163 -7.55 12.56 -10.77
C ILE A 163 -6.62 12.67 -9.56
N VAL A 164 -5.93 13.81 -9.45
CA VAL A 164 -5.13 14.19 -8.28
C VAL A 164 -5.58 15.58 -7.84
N MET A 165 -6.30 15.66 -6.72
CA MET A 165 -6.89 16.93 -6.29
C MET A 165 -7.06 17.02 -4.78
N ASN A 166 -7.09 18.24 -4.24
CA ASN A 166 -7.33 18.52 -2.82
C ASN A 166 -6.36 17.78 -1.88
N ASN A 167 -5.10 17.62 -2.27
CA ASN A 167 -4.07 17.04 -1.40
C ASN A 167 -3.21 18.17 -0.82
N LEU A 168 -2.87 18.08 0.47
CA LEU A 168 -1.99 19.02 1.14
C LEU A 168 -0.57 18.45 1.16
N GLY A 169 0.35 19.10 0.44
CA GLY A 169 1.77 18.70 0.41
C GLY A 169 2.05 17.39 -0.33
N CYS A 170 1.02 16.83 -0.99
CA CYS A 170 1.21 15.79 -1.99
C CYS A 170 1.40 16.43 -3.38
#